data_AF-A0A7C3SVH1-F1
#
_entry.id   AF-A0A7C3SVH1-F1
#
_cell.length_a   1.000
_cell.length_b   1.000
_cell.length_c   1.000
_cell.angle_alpha   90.00
_cell.angle_beta   90.00
_cell.angle_gamma   90.00
#
_symmetry.space_group_name_H-M   'P 1'
#
loop_
_entity.id
_entity.type
_entity.pdbx_description
1 polymer ?
#
loop_
_entity_poly.entity_id
_entity_poly.type
_entity_poly.pdbx_seq_one_letter_code
_entity_poly.pdbx_strand_id
1 'polypeptide(L)'
;MTFISIKKLPKNFNLFLRNIIRNESYYFGKYINEFLPFLNPTAYKYLMEFPSIECFQDSYSKENPSLFMIVSSNDQDTRREVLLLEYLKKDNLNELEVLIKELVLHWKDHQIQEIIFDIPIPIHLFLDRILCPLSFRCIPRLIMVKELSKDDIAEVSEKNISFVSAEEIPSAFRCLLSAYQHTHWKYLHPEVRNEYDGFKSLGNLISAHKATEFPTAIQYKLNNECIGILLGNYTGIQSSCLIHLAVHPSYRRQGIATQLLRTWYRLIQQQNIKNIFLWTHVVNPALRLYLKEHFCPLHLYPAFYYNSQKDSL
;
A
#
# COMPACT_ATOMS: atom_id res chain seq x y z
N MET A 1 -4.33 15.72 25.40
CA MET A 1 -5.71 15.36 24.97
C MET A 1 -5.78 13.87 24.74
N THR A 2 -6.99 13.30 24.70
CA THR A 2 -7.14 11.85 24.50
C THR A 2 -7.72 11.57 23.13
N PHE A 3 -7.10 10.64 22.41
CA PHE A 3 -7.79 9.98 21.32
C PHE A 3 -8.80 9.01 21.90
N ILE A 4 -9.92 8.83 21.20
CA ILE A 4 -10.91 7.84 21.57
C ILE A 4 -10.95 6.80 20.45
N SER A 5 -10.71 5.54 20.81
CA SER A 5 -10.97 4.42 19.92
C SER A 5 -12.48 4.30 19.69
N ILE A 6 -12.91 4.31 18.42
CA ILE A 6 -14.32 4.26 18.05
C ILE A 6 -14.65 3.00 17.25
N LYS A 7 -15.85 2.46 17.48
CA LYS A 7 -16.41 1.34 16.72
C LYS A 7 -17.56 1.74 15.79
N LYS A 8 -17.83 3.04 15.69
CA LYS A 8 -18.88 3.61 14.84
C LYS A 8 -18.36 4.88 14.18
N LEU A 9 -18.79 5.13 12.95
CA LEU A 9 -18.48 6.36 12.24
C LEU A 9 -19.08 7.58 12.97
N PRO A 10 -18.38 8.73 13.00
CA PRO A 10 -18.87 9.95 13.64
C PRO A 10 -20.09 10.53 12.90
N LYS A 11 -20.91 11.37 13.56
CA LYS A 11 -22.14 11.92 12.93
C LYS A 11 -21.82 12.78 11.71
N ASN A 12 -20.69 13.49 11.74
CA ASN A 12 -20.18 14.29 10.64
C ASN A 12 -19.32 13.50 9.63
N PHE A 13 -19.37 12.16 9.60
CA PHE A 13 -18.55 11.35 8.68
C PHE A 13 -18.70 11.74 7.20
N ASN A 14 -19.89 12.17 6.77
CA ASN A 14 -20.09 12.65 5.40
C ASN A 14 -19.24 13.88 5.05
N LEU A 15 -18.87 14.70 6.05
CA LEU A 15 -17.95 15.81 5.86
C LEU A 15 -16.50 15.33 5.67
N PHE A 16 -16.06 14.36 6.48
CA PHE A 16 -14.80 13.66 6.27
C PHE A 16 -14.75 13.05 4.87
N LEU A 17 -15.79 12.31 4.47
CA LEU A 17 -15.83 11.65 3.17
C LEU A 17 -15.72 12.62 1.99
N ARG A 18 -16.40 13.78 2.06
CA ARG A 18 -16.26 14.83 1.04
C ARG A 18 -14.83 15.36 0.93
N ASN A 19 -14.16 15.56 2.07
CA ASN A 19 -12.77 15.98 2.04
C ASN A 19 -11.83 14.89 1.51
N ILE A 20 -12.02 13.64 1.93
CA ILE A 20 -11.26 12.49 1.44
C ILE A 20 -11.37 12.41 -0.07
N ILE A 21 -12.59 12.40 -0.63
CA ILE A 21 -12.81 12.38 -2.08
C ILE A 21 -12.10 13.55 -2.77
N ARG A 22 -12.16 14.76 -2.21
CA ARG A 22 -11.46 15.91 -2.77
C ARG A 22 -9.94 15.73 -2.76
N ASN A 23 -9.39 15.22 -1.66
CA ASN A 23 -7.95 15.01 -1.50
C ASN A 23 -7.47 13.88 -2.43
N GLU A 24 -8.19 12.76 -2.50
CA GLU A 24 -7.92 11.67 -3.44
C GLU A 24 -8.04 12.13 -4.90
N SER A 25 -9.01 13.00 -5.22
CA SER A 25 -9.14 13.60 -6.56
C SER A 25 -7.90 14.39 -6.97
N TYR A 26 -7.18 14.98 -6.02
CA TYR A 26 -5.92 15.68 -6.31
C TYR A 26 -4.79 14.71 -6.70
N TYR A 27 -4.73 13.52 -6.09
CA TYR A 27 -3.71 12.51 -6.39
C TYR A 27 -4.03 11.68 -7.63
N PHE A 28 -5.30 11.29 -7.78
CA PHE A 28 -5.75 10.38 -8.83
C PHE A 28 -6.37 11.09 -10.02
N GLY A 29 -6.70 12.37 -9.94
CA GLY A 29 -7.22 13.16 -11.05
C GLY A 29 -8.42 12.48 -11.72
N LYS A 30 -8.31 12.23 -13.04
CA LYS A 30 -9.36 11.58 -13.83
C LYS A 30 -9.68 10.15 -13.40
N TYR A 31 -8.81 9.50 -12.62
CA TYR A 31 -8.98 8.12 -12.17
C TYR A 31 -9.75 7.98 -10.86
N ILE A 32 -10.15 9.08 -10.21
CA ILE A 32 -10.84 9.02 -8.90
C ILE A 32 -12.11 8.15 -8.93
N ASN A 33 -12.81 8.13 -10.07
CA ASN A 33 -14.04 7.36 -10.25
C ASN A 33 -13.84 5.85 -10.04
N GLU A 34 -12.62 5.35 -10.25
CA GLU A 34 -12.26 3.95 -10.00
C GLU A 34 -12.34 3.59 -8.51
N PHE A 35 -12.08 4.57 -7.64
CA PHE A 35 -11.99 4.41 -6.19
C PHE A 35 -13.30 4.80 -5.48
N LEU A 36 -14.17 5.60 -6.10
CA LEU A 36 -15.43 6.06 -5.51
C LEU A 36 -16.30 4.93 -4.91
N PRO A 37 -16.41 3.73 -5.51
CA PRO A 37 -17.16 2.63 -4.89
C PRO A 37 -16.62 2.19 -3.54
N PHE A 38 -15.35 2.46 -3.23
CA PHE A 38 -14.73 2.15 -1.94
C PHE A 38 -14.78 3.35 -0.97
N LEU A 39 -14.97 4.56 -1.49
CA LEU A 39 -15.11 5.79 -0.71
C LEU A 39 -16.58 6.00 -0.33
N ASN A 40 -17.12 5.10 0.50
CA ASN A 40 -18.48 5.21 1.01
C ASN A 40 -18.61 4.70 2.46
N PRO A 41 -19.63 5.15 3.22
CA PRO A 41 -19.76 4.77 4.63
C PRO A 41 -19.88 3.27 4.90
N THR A 42 -20.46 2.49 3.98
CA THR A 42 -20.59 1.03 4.13
C THR A 42 -19.23 0.35 4.07
N ALA A 43 -18.38 0.73 3.12
CA ALA A 43 -17.02 0.19 3.00
C ALA A 43 -16.18 0.49 4.27
N TYR A 44 -16.27 1.72 4.79
CA TYR A 44 -15.57 2.08 6.03
C TYR A 44 -16.12 1.34 7.26
N LYS A 45 -17.43 1.14 7.37
CA LYS A 45 -18.00 0.31 8.44
C LYS A 45 -17.49 -1.12 8.39
N TYR A 46 -17.47 -1.72 7.20
CA TYR A 46 -16.92 -3.07 7.02
C TYR A 46 -15.43 -3.13 7.39
N LEU A 47 -14.64 -2.13 6.99
CA LEU A 47 -13.23 -2.03 7.39
C LEU A 47 -13.06 -1.98 8.93
N MET A 48 -13.95 -1.28 9.63
CA MET A 48 -13.93 -1.19 11.10
C MET A 48 -14.34 -2.49 11.82
N GLU A 49 -14.83 -3.51 11.11
CA GLU A 49 -15.16 -4.81 11.69
C GLU A 49 -13.93 -5.71 11.84
N PHE A 50 -12.84 -5.40 11.13
CA PHE A 50 -11.60 -6.18 11.22
C PHE A 50 -10.92 -5.97 12.58
N PRO A 51 -10.54 -7.05 13.30
CA PRO A 51 -9.91 -6.93 14.62
C PRO A 51 -8.59 -6.16 14.62
N SER A 52 -7.88 -6.14 13.50
CA SER A 52 -6.63 -5.40 13.32
C SER A 52 -6.84 -3.93 12.97
N ILE A 53 -8.08 -3.45 12.85
CA ILE A 53 -8.38 -2.06 12.49
C ILE A 53 -8.79 -1.28 13.74
N GLU A 54 -8.08 -0.18 13.97
CA GLU A 54 -8.36 0.81 14.99
C GLU A 54 -8.78 2.13 14.35
N CYS A 55 -9.76 2.80 14.94
CA CYS A 55 -10.22 4.11 14.48
C CYS A 55 -10.11 5.12 15.59
N PHE A 56 -9.49 6.26 15.30
CA PHE A 56 -9.23 7.30 16.26
C PHE A 56 -9.93 8.60 15.86
N GLN A 57 -10.46 9.30 16.87
CA GLN A 57 -10.97 10.66 16.74
C GLN A 57 -10.50 11.52 17.91
N ASP A 58 -10.49 12.84 17.74
CA ASP A 58 -10.19 13.77 18.83
C ASP A 58 -11.30 13.77 19.91
N SER A 59 -10.93 14.04 21.16
CA SER A 59 -11.85 14.06 22.29
C SER A 59 -12.72 15.32 22.41
N TYR A 60 -12.46 16.38 21.61
CA TYR A 60 -13.10 17.68 21.83
C TYR A 60 -14.61 17.66 21.57
N SER A 61 -15.04 16.86 20.58
CA SER A 61 -16.46 16.63 20.30
C SER A 61 -16.69 15.19 19.90
N LYS A 62 -17.29 14.41 20.80
CA LYS A 62 -17.63 13.00 20.53
C LYS A 62 -18.52 12.82 19.31
N GLU A 63 -19.37 13.81 19.01
CA GLU A 63 -20.32 13.75 17.90
C GLU A 63 -19.77 14.32 16.59
N ASN A 64 -18.96 15.38 16.67
CA ASN A 64 -18.42 16.10 15.52
C ASN A 64 -16.92 16.32 15.67
N PRO A 65 -16.11 15.24 15.68
CA PRO A 65 -14.67 15.36 15.73
C PRO A 65 -14.14 16.12 14.52
N SER A 66 -13.00 16.75 14.70
CA SER A 66 -12.24 17.43 13.67
C SER A 66 -11.22 16.51 13.02
N LEU A 67 -10.74 15.48 13.72
CA LEU A 67 -9.79 14.49 13.26
C LEU A 67 -10.45 13.12 13.15
N PHE A 68 -10.19 12.43 12.05
CA PHE A 68 -10.57 11.04 11.87
C PHE A 68 -9.40 10.28 11.26
N MET A 69 -9.00 9.18 11.91
CA MET A 69 -7.87 8.35 11.50
C MET A 69 -8.27 6.89 11.55
N ILE A 70 -7.85 6.12 10.53
CA ILE A 70 -7.97 4.67 10.49
C ILE A 70 -6.57 4.09 10.43
N VAL A 71 -6.31 3.13 11.30
CA VAL A 71 -4.99 2.52 11.49
C VAL A 71 -5.15 1.01 11.50
N SER A 72 -4.24 0.28 10.86
CA SER A 72 -4.12 -1.16 11.03
C SER A 72 -2.98 -1.52 11.97
N SER A 73 -3.14 -2.63 12.69
CA SER A 73 -2.10 -3.30 13.46
C SER A 73 -1.72 -4.64 12.82
N ASN A 74 -0.50 -5.11 13.11
CA ASN A 74 -0.12 -6.49 12.82
C ASN A 74 -0.55 -7.43 13.95
N ASP A 75 -0.47 -8.73 13.72
CA ASP A 75 -0.92 -9.74 14.69
C ASP A 75 -0.15 -9.71 16.02
N GLN A 76 1.10 -9.26 15.99
CA GLN A 76 1.95 -9.14 17.18
C GLN A 76 1.75 -7.81 17.92
N ASP A 77 0.89 -6.94 17.40
CA ASP A 77 0.61 -5.61 17.94
C ASP A 77 1.86 -4.71 18.10
N THR A 78 2.88 -4.93 17.27
CA THR A 78 4.15 -4.18 17.31
C THR A 78 4.24 -3.09 16.25
N ARG A 79 3.26 -3.01 15.34
CA ARG A 79 3.22 -2.07 14.22
C ARG A 79 1.88 -1.34 14.15
N ARG A 80 1.94 -0.10 13.69
CA ARG A 80 0.80 0.70 13.26
C ARG A 80 1.01 1.21 11.84
N GLU A 81 0.00 1.05 10.99
CA GLU A 81 -0.01 1.60 9.64
C GLU A 81 -1.27 2.46 9.46
N VAL A 82 -1.05 3.74 9.22
CA VAL A 82 -2.12 4.71 9.00
C VAL A 82 -2.66 4.51 7.59
N LEU A 83 -3.91 4.04 7.51
CA LEU A 83 -4.63 3.80 6.26
C LEU A 83 -5.42 5.02 5.80
N LEU A 84 -5.79 5.88 6.74
CA LEU A 84 -6.54 7.11 6.48
C LEU A 84 -6.22 8.15 7.55
N LEU A 85 -6.05 9.40 7.14
CA LEU A 85 -5.94 10.56 8.02
C LEU A 85 -6.65 11.75 7.39
N GLU A 86 -7.68 12.27 8.06
CA GLU A 86 -8.39 13.47 7.62
C GLU A 86 -8.60 14.43 8.78
N TYR A 87 -8.41 15.73 8.51
CA TYR A 87 -8.56 16.80 9.49
C TYR A 87 -9.37 17.97 8.91
N LEU A 88 -10.47 18.34 9.59
CA LEU A 88 -11.45 19.28 9.09
C LEU A 88 -11.11 20.75 9.35
N LYS A 89 -10.35 21.07 10.41
CA LYS A 89 -10.01 22.44 10.84
C LYS A 89 -8.72 22.94 10.19
N LYS A 90 -8.76 23.20 8.89
CA LYS A 90 -7.56 23.57 8.10
C LYS A 90 -6.76 24.76 8.65
N ASP A 91 -7.42 25.68 9.33
CA ASP A 91 -6.80 26.89 9.88
C ASP A 91 -6.18 26.69 11.27
N ASN A 92 -6.31 25.49 11.87
CA ASN A 92 -5.79 25.19 13.21
C ASN A 92 -4.74 24.05 13.18
N LEU A 93 -3.64 24.27 12.48
CA LEU A 93 -2.56 23.28 12.37
C LEU A 93 -1.87 22.97 13.70
N ASN A 94 -1.87 23.92 14.65
CA ASN A 94 -1.31 23.70 15.99
C ASN A 94 -2.08 22.60 16.75
N GLU A 95 -3.42 22.58 16.64
CA GLU A 95 -4.23 21.53 17.23
C GLU A 95 -3.93 20.16 16.61
N LEU A 96 -3.80 20.10 15.27
CA LEU A 96 -3.39 18.87 14.59
C LEU A 96 -2.02 18.37 15.05
N GLU A 97 -1.04 19.27 15.16
CA GLU A 97 0.32 18.95 15.61
C GLU A 97 0.31 18.33 17.01
N VAL A 98 -0.42 18.93 17.95
CA VAL A 98 -0.58 18.40 19.31
C VAL A 98 -1.21 17.00 19.27
N LEU A 99 -2.31 16.84 18.53
CA LEU A 99 -2.99 15.55 18.41
C LEU A 99 -2.05 14.47 17.85
N ILE A 100 -1.42 14.70 16.70
CA ILE A 100 -0.54 13.70 16.09
C ILE A 100 0.66 13.36 16.99
N LYS A 101 1.27 14.37 17.65
CA LYS A 101 2.36 14.14 18.62
C LYS A 101 1.93 13.25 19.77
N GLU A 102 0.78 13.54 20.38
CA GLU A 102 0.26 12.76 21.50
C GLU A 102 -0.03 11.31 21.10
N LEU A 103 -0.61 11.08 19.91
CA LEU A 103 -0.87 9.73 19.41
C LEU A 103 0.42 8.94 19.19
N VAL A 104 1.41 9.56 18.56
CA VAL A 104 2.71 8.92 18.30
C VAL A 104 3.42 8.60 19.61
N LEU A 105 3.42 9.51 20.58
CA LEU A 105 4.00 9.26 21.90
C LEU A 105 3.28 8.12 22.62
N HIS A 106 1.95 8.11 22.59
CA HIS A 106 1.14 7.02 23.12
C HIS A 106 1.53 5.67 22.52
N TRP A 107 1.67 5.57 21.20
CA TRP A 107 2.13 4.34 20.56
C TRP A 107 3.55 3.95 20.99
N LYS A 108 4.48 4.91 21.08
CA LYS A 108 5.84 4.61 21.56
C LYS A 108 5.85 4.11 23.02
N ASP A 109 5.03 4.69 23.89
CA ASP A 109 4.88 4.27 25.29
C ASP A 109 4.31 2.84 25.40
N HIS A 110 3.49 2.43 24.43
CA HIS A 110 2.96 1.07 24.30
C HIS A 110 3.92 0.13 23.54
N GLN A 111 5.19 0.51 23.38
CA GLN A 111 6.23 -0.28 22.74
C GLN A 111 5.93 -0.63 21.27
N ILE A 112 5.09 0.17 20.59
CA ILE A 112 4.93 0.07 19.15
C ILE A 112 6.28 0.36 18.50
N GLN A 113 6.82 -0.66 17.84
CA GLN A 113 8.15 -0.62 17.26
C GLN A 113 8.15 0.12 15.93
N GLU A 114 7.03 0.08 15.20
CA GLU A 114 6.95 0.62 13.84
C GLU A 114 5.67 1.42 13.63
N ILE A 115 5.81 2.62 13.06
CA ILE A 115 4.66 3.46 12.71
C ILE A 115 4.85 3.93 11.28
N ILE A 116 3.85 3.70 10.43
CA ILE A 116 3.91 4.00 9.00
C ILE A 116 2.76 4.92 8.60
N PHE A 117 3.11 6.01 7.92
CA PHE A 117 2.18 6.85 7.18
C PHE A 117 2.56 6.75 5.69
N ASP A 118 2.10 5.70 5.00
CA ASP A 118 2.27 5.55 3.54
C ASP A 118 0.95 5.81 2.82
N ILE A 119 0.39 7.00 3.06
CA ILE A 119 -0.86 7.46 2.46
C ILE A 119 -0.65 8.80 1.76
N PRO A 120 -1.39 9.08 0.67
CA PRO A 120 -1.43 10.41 0.06
C PRO A 120 -2.03 11.43 1.05
N ILE A 121 -1.16 12.18 1.72
CA ILE A 121 -1.57 13.12 2.77
C ILE A 121 -1.82 14.50 2.18
N PRO A 122 -2.96 15.14 2.49
CA PRO A 122 -3.26 16.47 1.99
C PRO A 122 -2.11 17.45 2.24
N ILE A 123 -1.66 18.15 1.19
CA ILE A 123 -0.46 19.00 1.18
C ILE A 123 -0.42 20.09 2.27
N HIS A 124 -1.57 20.44 2.84
CA HIS A 124 -1.71 21.48 3.86
C HIS A 124 -1.50 20.97 5.30
N LEU A 125 -1.34 19.66 5.51
CA LEU A 125 -1.13 19.10 6.86
C LEU A 125 0.32 19.18 7.33
N PHE A 126 1.30 19.41 6.43
CA PHE A 126 2.73 19.58 6.73
C PHE A 126 3.27 18.54 7.74
N LEU A 127 2.92 17.25 7.54
CA LEU A 127 3.26 16.19 8.50
C LEU A 127 4.77 16.00 8.68
N ASP A 128 5.60 16.43 7.74
CA ASP A 128 7.06 16.45 7.88
C ASP A 128 7.50 17.29 9.07
N ARG A 129 6.87 18.45 9.29
CA ARG A 129 7.16 19.34 10.43
C ARG A 129 6.74 18.73 11.77
N ILE A 130 5.75 17.84 11.74
CA ILE A 130 5.18 17.21 12.94
C ILE A 130 5.93 15.91 13.27
N LEU A 131 6.15 15.04 12.27
CA LEU A 131 6.63 13.68 12.44
C LEU A 131 8.16 13.59 12.44
N CYS A 132 8.87 14.38 11.64
CA CYS A 132 10.35 14.29 11.61
C CYS A 132 11.00 14.61 12.98
N PRO A 133 10.54 15.60 13.76
CA PRO A 133 11.01 15.80 15.14
C PRO A 133 10.75 14.62 16.09
N LEU A 134 9.84 13.71 15.72
CA LEU A 134 9.53 12.48 16.46
C LEU A 134 10.32 11.27 15.91
N SER A 135 11.46 11.51 15.26
CA SER A 135 12.34 10.49 14.68
C SER A 135 11.76 9.74 13.47
N PHE A 136 10.75 10.29 12.79
CA PHE A 136 10.28 9.72 11.53
C PHE A 136 11.22 10.10 10.37
N ARG A 137 11.47 9.12 9.50
CA ARG A 137 12.13 9.35 8.21
C ARG A 137 11.07 9.69 7.17
N CYS A 138 11.31 10.74 6.40
CA CYS A 138 10.49 11.10 5.25
C CYS A 138 11.01 10.38 4.00
N ILE A 139 10.10 9.78 3.25
CA ILE A 139 10.41 8.91 2.11
C ILE A 139 9.57 9.36 0.91
N PRO A 140 10.19 9.80 -0.19
CA PRO A 140 9.46 10.20 -1.39
C PRO A 140 8.85 8.97 -2.10
N ARG A 141 7.52 8.96 -2.17
CA ARG A 141 6.74 7.92 -2.84
C ARG A 141 6.09 8.48 -4.09
N LEU A 142 6.14 7.69 -5.16
CA LEU A 142 5.60 8.04 -6.46
C LEU A 142 4.44 7.09 -6.78
N ILE A 143 3.27 7.67 -7.00
CA ILE A 143 2.12 6.98 -7.57
C ILE A 143 2.32 6.97 -9.08
N MET A 144 2.20 5.79 -9.69
CA MET A 144 2.23 5.65 -11.14
C MET A 144 0.98 4.90 -11.61
N VAL A 145 0.59 5.19 -12.85
CA VAL A 145 -0.53 4.51 -13.51
C VAL A 145 -0.11 4.06 -14.91
N LYS A 146 -0.59 2.90 -15.34
CA LYS A 146 -0.59 2.49 -16.74
C LYS A 146 -2.02 2.28 -17.19
N GLU A 147 -2.39 2.96 -18.28
CA GLU A 147 -3.60 2.61 -19.02
C GLU A 147 -3.26 1.45 -19.95
N LEU A 148 -4.04 0.37 -19.88
CA LEU A 148 -3.89 -0.81 -20.70
C LEU A 148 -4.51 -0.56 -22.08
N SER A 149 -3.73 -0.87 -23.10
CA SER A 149 -4.09 -0.74 -24.50
C SER A 149 -4.18 -2.13 -25.16
N LYS A 150 -4.80 -2.21 -26.35
CA LYS A 150 -4.85 -3.47 -27.11
C LYS A 150 -3.45 -3.93 -27.53
N ASP A 151 -2.51 -3.01 -27.69
CA ASP A 151 -1.14 -3.30 -28.12
C ASP A 151 -0.32 -3.99 -27.02
N ASP A 152 -0.78 -3.95 -25.76
CA ASP A 152 -0.16 -4.66 -24.65
C ASP A 152 -0.38 -6.19 -24.70
N ILE A 153 -1.19 -6.70 -25.65
CA ILE A 153 -1.63 -8.11 -25.76
C ILE A 153 -0.68 -8.98 -26.61
N ALA A 154 0.53 -8.54 -26.92
CA ALA A 154 1.46 -9.34 -27.73
C ALA A 154 1.56 -10.79 -27.20
N GLU A 155 1.51 -11.79 -28.10
CA GLU A 155 1.56 -13.20 -27.73
C GLU A 155 2.89 -13.53 -27.06
N VAL A 156 2.88 -13.57 -25.73
CA VAL A 156 3.97 -14.09 -24.92
C VAL A 156 3.60 -15.53 -24.55
N SER A 157 4.00 -16.48 -25.40
CA SER A 157 3.96 -17.90 -25.07
C SER A 157 5.20 -18.24 -24.27
N GLU A 158 5.08 -18.24 -22.95
CA GLU A 158 6.22 -18.52 -22.07
C GLU A 158 5.98 -19.73 -21.18
N LYS A 159 6.76 -20.77 -21.46
CA LYS A 159 6.70 -22.07 -20.76
C LYS A 159 7.09 -21.98 -19.27
N ASN A 160 7.70 -20.88 -18.85
CA ASN A 160 8.27 -20.73 -17.51
C ASN A 160 7.39 -19.90 -16.56
N ILE A 161 6.29 -19.32 -17.03
CA ILE A 161 5.39 -18.53 -16.18
C ILE A 161 4.19 -19.36 -15.76
N SER A 162 3.91 -19.38 -14.46
CA SER A 162 2.74 -20.05 -13.89
C SER A 162 2.12 -19.22 -12.76
N PHE A 163 0.89 -19.56 -12.38
CA PHE A 163 0.34 -19.09 -11.10
C PHE A 163 1.14 -19.68 -9.93
N VAL A 164 1.11 -18.99 -8.78
CA VAL A 164 1.70 -19.49 -7.54
C VAL A 164 0.68 -20.37 -6.81
N SER A 165 1.00 -21.64 -6.59
CA SER A 165 0.20 -22.54 -5.76
C SER A 165 0.53 -22.40 -4.27
N ALA A 166 -0.30 -22.99 -3.39
CA ALA A 166 -0.05 -22.94 -1.95
C ALA A 166 1.27 -23.63 -1.56
N GLU A 167 1.61 -24.72 -2.22
CA GLU A 167 2.83 -25.51 -2.03
C GLU A 167 4.08 -24.74 -2.49
N GLU A 168 3.92 -23.74 -3.35
CA GLU A 168 4.99 -22.94 -3.93
C GLU A 168 5.28 -21.65 -3.14
N ILE A 169 4.44 -21.30 -2.16
CA ILE A 169 4.61 -20.12 -1.29
C ILE A 169 6.04 -20.03 -0.72
N PRO A 170 6.66 -21.10 -0.19
CA PRO A 170 8.02 -21.00 0.35
C PRO A 170 9.06 -20.57 -0.70
N SER A 171 8.95 -21.08 -1.94
CA SER A 171 9.88 -20.70 -3.02
C SER A 171 9.63 -19.27 -3.49
N ALA A 172 8.37 -18.89 -3.68
CA ALA A 172 7.93 -17.54 -4.01
C ALA A 172 8.43 -16.50 -2.99
N PHE A 173 8.25 -16.80 -1.69
CA PHE A 173 8.71 -15.94 -0.61
C PHE A 173 10.23 -15.80 -0.58
N ARG A 174 10.99 -16.89 -0.78
CA ARG A 174 12.47 -16.79 -0.86
C ARG A 174 12.92 -15.88 -2.01
N CYS A 175 12.29 -15.99 -3.18
CA CYS A 175 12.56 -15.08 -4.30
C CYS A 175 12.31 -13.62 -3.92
N LEU A 176 11.15 -13.35 -3.29
CA LEU A 176 10.78 -12.01 -2.84
C LEU A 176 11.78 -11.48 -1.81
N LEU A 177 12.11 -12.26 -0.78
CA LEU A 177 13.07 -11.90 0.26
C LEU A 177 14.46 -11.58 -0.33
N SER A 178 14.98 -12.46 -1.20
CA SER A 178 16.27 -12.23 -1.89
C SER A 178 16.25 -10.96 -2.73
N ALA A 179 15.12 -10.64 -3.38
CA ALA A 179 15.02 -9.44 -4.19
C ALA A 179 15.12 -8.14 -3.35
N TYR A 180 14.69 -8.19 -2.07
CA TYR A 180 14.66 -7.05 -1.15
C TYR A 180 15.85 -6.99 -0.17
N GLN A 181 16.73 -8.00 -0.15
CA GLN A 181 17.81 -8.14 0.83
C GLN A 181 18.68 -6.88 0.98
N HIS A 182 19.00 -6.21 -0.14
CA HIS A 182 19.85 -5.01 -0.19
C HIS A 182 19.07 -3.72 -0.43
N THR A 183 17.74 -3.75 -0.26
CA THR A 183 16.89 -2.59 -0.50
C THR A 183 16.76 -1.77 0.79
N HIS A 184 17.27 -0.53 0.79
CA HIS A 184 17.27 0.33 1.98
C HIS A 184 15.87 0.60 2.54
N TRP A 185 14.84 0.60 1.67
CA TRP A 185 13.43 0.80 2.01
C TRP A 185 12.62 -0.49 2.17
N LYS A 186 13.27 -1.66 2.37
CA LYS A 186 12.57 -2.93 2.64
C LYS A 186 11.59 -2.87 3.82
N TYR A 187 11.77 -1.91 4.72
CA TYR A 187 10.94 -1.72 5.89
C TYR A 187 9.53 -1.19 5.59
N LEU A 188 9.28 -0.68 4.37
CA LEU A 188 7.94 -0.32 3.90
C LEU A 188 7.11 -1.55 3.52
N HIS A 189 7.76 -2.72 3.45
CA HIS A 189 7.20 -3.96 2.95
C HIS A 189 7.17 -4.99 4.08
N PRO A 190 6.17 -4.97 4.99
CA PRO A 190 6.10 -5.94 6.10
C PRO A 190 6.23 -7.39 5.62
N GLU A 191 5.58 -7.68 4.50
CA GLU A 191 5.52 -8.99 3.86
C GLU A 191 6.88 -9.52 3.41
N VAL A 192 7.97 -8.74 3.42
CA VAL A 192 9.32 -9.20 3.05
C VAL A 192 10.30 -9.22 4.22
N ARG A 193 9.83 -9.04 5.46
CA ARG A 193 10.71 -8.92 6.64
C ARG A 193 10.92 -10.22 7.38
N ASN A 194 9.85 -11.00 7.54
CA ASN A 194 9.88 -12.29 8.20
C ASN A 194 8.99 -13.29 7.46
N GLU A 195 9.25 -14.57 7.68
CA GLU A 195 8.54 -15.67 7.03
C GLU A 195 7.06 -15.70 7.36
N TYR A 196 6.67 -15.42 8.60
CA TYR A 196 5.27 -15.47 9.03
C TYR A 196 4.40 -14.47 8.25
N ASP A 197 4.79 -13.19 8.26
CA ASP A 197 4.06 -12.12 7.56
C ASP A 197 4.06 -12.35 6.05
N GLY A 198 5.20 -12.80 5.50
CA GLY A 198 5.33 -13.10 4.09
C GLY A 198 4.45 -14.27 3.63
N PHE A 199 4.45 -15.38 4.35
CA PHE A 199 3.59 -16.52 4.06
C PHE A 199 2.12 -16.17 4.21
N LYS A 200 1.75 -15.42 5.26
CA LYS A 200 0.37 -14.96 5.46
C LYS A 200 -0.09 -14.06 4.32
N SER A 201 0.74 -13.08 3.92
CA SER A 201 0.43 -12.16 2.82
C SER A 201 0.25 -12.90 1.49
N LEU A 202 1.19 -13.77 1.12
CA LEU A 202 1.10 -14.61 -0.08
C LEU A 202 -0.11 -15.54 -0.04
N GLY A 203 -0.36 -16.19 1.10
CA GLY A 203 -1.51 -17.07 1.30
C GLY A 203 -2.85 -16.34 1.13
N ASN A 204 -2.95 -15.11 1.63
CA ASN A 204 -4.14 -14.26 1.45
C ASN A 204 -4.36 -13.91 -0.02
N LEU A 205 -3.29 -13.52 -0.75
CA LEU A 205 -3.39 -13.21 -2.17
C LEU A 205 -3.78 -14.44 -3.00
N ILE A 206 -3.20 -15.61 -2.73
CA ILE A 206 -3.54 -16.86 -3.43
C ILE A 206 -4.98 -17.26 -3.13
N SER A 207 -5.44 -17.09 -1.89
CA SER A 207 -6.85 -17.33 -1.52
C SER A 207 -7.80 -16.38 -2.25
N ALA A 208 -7.42 -15.10 -2.38
CA ALA A 208 -8.18 -14.13 -3.15
C ALA A 208 -8.24 -14.49 -4.65
N HIS A 209 -7.16 -14.99 -5.23
CA HIS A 209 -7.19 -15.53 -6.61
C HIS A 209 -8.20 -16.67 -6.74
N LYS A 210 -8.20 -17.64 -5.81
CA LYS A 210 -9.17 -18.74 -5.85
C LYS A 210 -10.63 -18.26 -5.72
N ALA A 211 -10.87 -17.20 -4.96
CA ALA A 211 -12.20 -16.67 -4.74
C ALA A 211 -12.72 -15.77 -5.88
N THR A 212 -11.81 -15.10 -6.61
CA THR A 212 -12.16 -14.06 -7.60
C THR A 212 -11.74 -14.38 -9.03
N GLU A 213 -10.98 -15.46 -9.21
CA GLU A 213 -10.27 -15.83 -10.44
C GLU A 213 -9.27 -14.77 -10.94
N PHE A 214 -9.06 -13.69 -10.19
CA PHE A 214 -8.12 -12.64 -10.57
C PHE A 214 -6.68 -13.13 -10.42
N PRO A 215 -5.78 -12.88 -11.38
CA PRO A 215 -4.39 -13.34 -11.33
C PRO A 215 -3.57 -12.59 -10.27
N THR A 216 -3.76 -12.88 -8.98
CA THR A 216 -3.13 -12.12 -7.90
C THR A 216 -1.65 -12.44 -7.71
N ALA A 217 -1.20 -13.64 -8.11
CA ALA A 217 0.18 -14.08 -7.94
C ALA A 217 0.61 -14.97 -9.11
N ILE A 218 1.58 -14.48 -9.89
CA ILE A 218 2.26 -15.25 -10.94
C ILE A 218 3.76 -15.25 -10.69
N GLN A 219 4.43 -16.29 -11.17
CA GLN A 219 5.85 -16.49 -10.99
C GLN A 219 6.53 -16.97 -12.27
N TYR A 220 7.83 -16.69 -12.35
CA TYR A 220 8.74 -17.24 -13.34
C TYR A 220 9.59 -18.32 -12.69
N LYS A 221 9.55 -19.53 -13.23
CA LYS A 221 10.24 -20.70 -12.70
C LYS A 221 11.42 -21.13 -13.57
N LEU A 222 12.50 -21.52 -12.93
CA LEU A 222 13.63 -22.20 -13.57
C LEU A 222 14.05 -23.36 -12.67
N ASN A 223 14.18 -24.57 -13.24
CA ASN A 223 14.51 -25.79 -12.47
C ASN A 223 13.63 -26.01 -11.24
N ASN A 224 12.33 -25.75 -11.38
CA ASN A 224 11.32 -25.83 -10.31
C ASN A 224 11.49 -24.82 -9.15
N GLU A 225 12.37 -23.83 -9.29
CA GLU A 225 12.52 -22.73 -8.34
C GLU A 225 11.90 -21.44 -8.87
N CYS A 226 11.21 -20.70 -7.99
CA CYS A 226 10.76 -19.35 -8.28
C CYS A 226 11.98 -18.40 -8.34
N ILE A 227 12.21 -17.79 -9.50
CA ILE A 227 13.28 -16.79 -9.69
C ILE A 227 12.74 -15.40 -10.04
N GLY A 228 11.43 -15.28 -10.25
CA GLY A 228 10.72 -14.02 -10.38
C GLY A 228 9.27 -14.17 -9.95
N ILE A 229 8.70 -13.12 -9.39
CA ILE A 229 7.32 -13.09 -8.89
C ILE A 229 6.68 -11.72 -9.16
N LEU A 230 5.40 -11.75 -9.53
CA LEU A 230 4.53 -10.60 -9.62
C LEU A 230 3.32 -10.83 -8.73
N LEU A 231 3.03 -9.86 -7.86
CA LEU A 231 1.86 -9.83 -7.00
C LEU A 231 1.00 -8.62 -7.35
N GLY A 232 -0.31 -8.83 -7.47
CA GLY A 232 -1.27 -7.76 -7.74
C GLY A 232 -2.66 -8.09 -7.21
N ASN A 233 -3.54 -7.10 -7.22
CA ASN A 233 -4.94 -7.28 -6.82
C ASN A 233 -5.86 -6.25 -7.50
N TYR A 234 -7.18 -6.42 -7.41
CA TYR A 234 -8.13 -5.36 -7.74
C TYR A 234 -7.96 -4.15 -6.81
N THR A 235 -8.12 -2.95 -7.35
CA THR A 235 -8.14 -1.69 -6.58
C THR A 235 -9.29 -0.76 -6.98
N GLY A 236 -10.03 -1.09 -8.03
CA GLY A 236 -11.03 -0.26 -8.67
C GLY A 236 -12.10 -1.08 -9.38
N ILE A 237 -13.07 -0.40 -10.00
CA ILE A 237 -14.04 -1.06 -10.91
C ILE A 237 -13.33 -1.70 -12.09
N GLN A 238 -12.45 -0.95 -12.75
CA GLN A 238 -11.68 -1.37 -13.92
C GLN A 238 -10.19 -1.16 -13.68
N SER A 239 -9.77 -1.27 -12.42
CA SER A 239 -8.40 -0.97 -12.01
C SER A 239 -7.82 -2.04 -11.10
N SER A 240 -6.53 -2.31 -11.29
CA SER A 240 -5.73 -3.17 -10.43
C SER A 240 -4.56 -2.41 -9.81
N CYS A 241 -3.99 -2.99 -8.75
CA CYS A 241 -2.75 -2.54 -8.14
C CYS A 241 -1.67 -3.60 -8.37
N LEU A 242 -0.49 -3.18 -8.84
CA LEU A 242 0.73 -3.96 -8.80
C LEU A 242 1.38 -3.77 -7.43
N ILE A 243 1.33 -4.81 -6.59
CA ILE A 243 1.83 -4.78 -5.22
C ILE A 243 3.33 -5.08 -5.21
N HIS A 244 3.75 -6.15 -5.90
CA HIS A 244 5.17 -6.50 -6.04
C HIS A 244 5.54 -6.91 -7.45
N LEU A 245 6.75 -6.57 -7.83
CA LEU A 245 7.46 -7.17 -8.96
C LEU A 245 8.91 -7.40 -8.53
N ALA A 246 9.28 -8.67 -8.35
CA ALA A 246 10.57 -9.06 -7.83
C ALA A 246 11.22 -10.09 -8.74
N VAL A 247 12.53 -9.94 -8.96
CA VAL A 247 13.38 -10.92 -9.63
C VAL A 247 14.60 -11.15 -8.75
N HIS A 248 14.90 -12.43 -8.54
CA HIS A 248 16.05 -12.87 -7.77
C HIS A 248 17.34 -12.18 -8.28
N PRO A 249 18.21 -11.64 -7.41
CA PRO A 249 19.35 -10.82 -7.82
C PRO A 249 20.22 -11.42 -8.93
N SER A 250 20.49 -12.73 -8.86
CA SER A 250 21.32 -13.47 -9.84
C SER A 250 20.71 -13.58 -11.25
N TYR A 251 19.40 -13.31 -11.40
CA TYR A 251 18.67 -13.49 -12.66
C TYR A 251 18.16 -12.16 -13.25
N ARG A 252 18.57 -11.03 -12.67
CA ARG A 252 18.17 -9.69 -13.14
C ARG A 252 18.77 -9.38 -14.51
N ARG A 253 18.15 -8.41 -15.20
CA ARG A 253 18.56 -7.91 -16.53
C ARG A 253 18.45 -8.94 -17.68
N GLN A 254 17.67 -10.00 -17.47
CA GLN A 254 17.39 -11.03 -18.47
C GLN A 254 15.97 -10.94 -19.06
N GLY A 255 15.25 -9.83 -18.83
CA GLY A 255 13.88 -9.63 -19.34
C GLY A 255 12.76 -10.23 -18.46
N ILE A 256 13.07 -11.05 -17.46
CA ILE A 256 12.08 -11.75 -16.60
C ILE A 256 10.98 -10.81 -16.05
N ALA A 257 11.36 -9.63 -15.53
CA ALA A 257 10.39 -8.69 -14.98
C ALA A 257 9.42 -8.13 -16.03
N THR A 258 9.92 -7.86 -17.25
CA THR A 258 9.09 -7.45 -18.39
C THR A 258 8.14 -8.57 -18.79
N GLN A 259 8.63 -9.81 -18.82
CA GLN A 259 7.82 -10.98 -19.17
C GLN A 259 6.68 -11.22 -18.18
N LEU A 260 6.97 -11.14 -16.88
CA LEU A 260 5.96 -11.22 -15.82
C LEU A 260 4.91 -10.12 -15.98
N LEU A 261 5.34 -8.86 -16.15
CA LEU A 261 4.42 -7.73 -16.32
C LEU A 261 3.48 -7.93 -17.52
N ARG A 262 4.03 -8.21 -18.70
CA ARG A 262 3.24 -8.37 -19.93
C ARG A 262 2.31 -9.58 -19.86
N THR A 263 2.78 -10.68 -19.27
CA THR A 263 1.91 -11.84 -19.02
C THR A 263 0.76 -11.47 -18.10
N TRP A 264 1.02 -10.72 -17.03
CA TRP A 264 -0.03 -10.26 -16.13
C TRP A 264 -1.01 -9.31 -16.81
N TYR A 265 -0.54 -8.37 -17.64
CA TYR A 265 -1.40 -7.45 -18.41
C TYR A 265 -2.44 -8.21 -19.23
N ARG A 266 -1.98 -9.21 -19.99
CA ARG A 266 -2.87 -10.07 -20.78
C ARG A 266 -3.93 -10.75 -19.90
N LEU A 267 -3.53 -11.30 -18.76
CA LEU A 267 -4.45 -12.01 -17.85
C LEU A 267 -5.49 -11.06 -17.25
N ILE A 268 -5.10 -9.85 -16.82
CA ILE A 268 -6.04 -8.90 -16.21
C ILE A 268 -6.91 -8.16 -17.24
N GLN A 269 -6.46 -8.00 -18.48
CA GLN A 269 -7.31 -7.43 -19.54
C GLN A 269 -8.52 -8.32 -19.86
N GLN A 270 -8.37 -9.64 -19.74
CA GLN A 270 -9.49 -10.58 -19.84
C GLN A 270 -10.55 -10.34 -18.75
N GLN A 271 -10.18 -9.65 -17.67
CA GLN A 271 -11.05 -9.26 -16.56
C GLN A 271 -11.56 -7.81 -16.69
N ASN A 272 -11.51 -7.22 -17.89
CA ASN A 272 -11.91 -5.84 -18.18
C ASN A 272 -11.14 -4.76 -17.38
N ILE A 273 -9.93 -5.07 -16.90
CA ILE A 273 -9.06 -4.08 -16.30
C ILE A 273 -8.53 -3.14 -17.38
N LYS A 274 -8.60 -1.83 -17.07
CA LYS A 274 -8.13 -0.73 -17.91
C LYS A 274 -6.95 0.00 -17.30
N ASN A 275 -6.83 0.06 -15.98
CA ASN A 275 -5.78 0.81 -15.30
C ASN A 275 -5.00 -0.07 -14.34
N ILE A 276 -3.69 0.14 -14.28
CA ILE A 276 -2.81 -0.48 -13.28
C ILE A 276 -2.15 0.62 -12.48
N PHE A 277 -2.37 0.63 -11.17
CA PHE A 277 -1.71 1.51 -10.23
C PHE A 277 -0.52 0.81 -9.58
N LEU A 278 0.51 1.58 -9.26
CA LEU A 278 1.59 1.15 -8.39
C LEU A 278 2.13 2.30 -7.57
N TRP A 279 2.78 1.95 -6.46
CA TRP A 279 3.49 2.87 -5.59
C TRP A 279 4.96 2.46 -5.53
N THR A 280 5.86 3.38 -5.85
CA THR A 280 7.30 3.10 -5.87
C THR A 280 8.10 4.20 -5.19
N HIS A 281 9.31 3.86 -4.77
CA HIS A 281 10.29 4.85 -4.33
C HIS A 281 10.94 5.54 -5.55
N VAL A 282 11.18 6.84 -5.51
CA VAL A 282 11.76 7.59 -6.66
C VAL A 282 13.16 7.10 -7.06
N VAL A 283 13.93 6.58 -6.11
CA VAL A 283 15.26 5.97 -6.36
C VAL A 283 15.22 4.46 -6.64
N ASN A 284 14.03 3.85 -6.72
CA ASN A 284 13.91 2.43 -7.01
C ASN A 284 14.41 2.14 -8.43
N PRO A 285 15.39 1.24 -8.63
CA PRO A 285 15.84 0.84 -9.96
C PRO A 285 14.72 0.36 -10.90
N ALA A 286 13.64 -0.19 -10.34
CA ALA A 286 12.46 -0.62 -11.10
C ALA A 286 11.72 0.52 -11.80
N LEU A 287 11.93 1.78 -11.39
CA LEU A 287 11.32 2.94 -12.05
C LEU A 287 11.64 3.00 -13.54
N ARG A 288 12.87 2.63 -13.94
CA ARG A 288 13.25 2.57 -15.36
C ARG A 288 12.45 1.54 -16.14
N LEU A 289 12.15 0.40 -15.51
CA LEU A 289 11.29 -0.63 -16.11
C LEU A 289 9.86 -0.11 -16.23
N TYR A 290 9.31 0.51 -15.18
CA TYR A 290 7.94 1.03 -15.23
C TYR A 290 7.76 2.09 -16.32
N LEU A 291 8.69 3.03 -16.44
CA LEU A 291 8.67 4.02 -17.53
C LEU A 291 8.80 3.37 -18.91
N LYS A 292 9.64 2.34 -19.05
CA LYS A 292 9.77 1.57 -20.30
C LYS A 292 8.48 0.82 -20.67
N GLU A 293 7.76 0.28 -19.69
CA GLU A 293 6.47 -0.37 -19.89
C GLU A 293 5.29 0.63 -19.86
N HIS A 294 5.56 1.92 -20.08
CA HIS A 294 4.57 2.99 -20.25
C HIS A 294 3.71 3.28 -19.01
N PHE A 295 4.24 3.07 -17.81
CA PHE A 295 3.66 3.70 -16.63
C PHE A 295 3.98 5.19 -16.62
N CYS A 296 2.95 6.01 -16.40
CA CYS A 296 3.04 7.44 -16.23
C CYS A 296 3.08 7.79 -14.74
N PRO A 297 3.98 8.70 -14.30
CA PRO A 297 3.92 9.26 -12.96
C PRO A 297 2.64 10.10 -12.79
N LEU A 298 1.94 9.92 -11.68
CA LEU A 298 0.78 10.73 -11.32
C LEU A 298 1.15 11.79 -10.29
N HIS A 299 1.67 11.33 -9.15
CA HIS A 299 1.88 12.22 -8.02
C HIS A 299 3.02 11.75 -7.12
N LEU A 300 3.76 12.71 -6.57
CA LEU A 300 4.80 12.50 -5.58
C LEU A 300 4.28 12.94 -4.20
N TYR A 301 4.29 12.03 -3.23
CA TYR A 301 3.90 12.34 -1.86
C TYR A 301 4.96 11.87 -0.85
N PRO A 302 5.05 12.52 0.32
CA PRO A 302 5.93 12.08 1.40
C PRO A 302 5.25 10.99 2.22
N ALA A 303 5.88 9.82 2.30
CA ALA A 303 5.54 8.82 3.31
C ALA A 303 6.46 8.98 4.54
N PHE A 304 5.94 8.68 5.72
CA PHE A 304 6.69 8.80 6.97
C PHE A 304 6.81 7.46 7.66
N TYR A 305 8.01 7.15 8.12
CA TYR A 305 8.30 5.87 8.75
C TYR A 305 9.14 6.04 10.02
N TYR A 306 8.64 5.44 11.10
CA TYR A 306 9.34 5.30 12.37
C TYR A 306 9.66 3.83 12.63
N ASN A 307 10.86 3.57 13.18
CA ASN A 307 11.26 2.26 13.67
C ASN A 307 12.18 2.42 14.90
N SER A 308 11.79 1.83 16.02
CA SER A 308 12.50 1.95 17.30
C SER A 308 13.87 1.27 17.33
N GLN A 309 14.11 0.27 16.47
CA GLN A 309 15.38 -0.47 16.39
C GLN A 309 16.41 0.22 15.48
N LYS A 310 16.03 1.29 14.78
CA LYS A 310 16.87 1.95 13.76
C LYS A 310 17.66 3.15 14.26
N ASP A 311 17.61 3.42 15.56
CA ASP A 311 18.57 4.29 16.27
C ASP A 311 19.85 3.52 16.67
N SER A 312 20.03 2.27 16.23
CA SER A 312 21.25 1.46 16.44
C SER A 312 21.86 0.85 15.16
N LEU A 313 21.59 1.42 13.98
CA LEU A 313 22.27 1.08 12.71
C LEU A 313 23.21 2.18 12.22
#